data_AF-A0SNT1-F1
#
_entry.id   AF-A0SNT1-F1
#
_cell.length_a   1.000
_cell.length_b   1.000
_cell.length_c   1.000
_cell.angle_alpha   90.00
_cell.angle_beta   90.00
_cell.angle_gamma   90.00
#
_symmetry.space_group_name_H-M   'P 1'
#
loop_
_entity.id
_entity.type
_entity.pdbx_description
1 polymer ?
#
loop_
_entity_poly.entity_id
_entity_poly.type
_entity_poly.pdbx_seq_one_letter_code
_entity_poly.pdbx_strand_id
1 'polypeptide(L)'
;GIAIFFLFALYNPANLTVDKMYWWYVVHLWVEGVWELVMAAVLAYLLLKLTGVDREVVDKWLYVIVALSLFTGLLGTAHHYYWIGLPTYWQPLGNIFGSLEILPFFGMVLFSFSMVWKRRRDHPNSAAVLWSLGCTVLAFFGGGVWGLMHTPSFVNYYTHGTQVTAAHGHLAFYGAYES
;
A
#
# COMPACT_ATOMS: atom_id res chain seq x y z
N GLY A 1 2.98 -2.09 15.37
CA GLY A 1 2.51 -2.65 14.09
C GLY A 1 3.16 -3.98 13.80
N ILE A 2 4.45 -3.97 13.45
CA ILE A 2 5.19 -5.13 12.90
C ILE A 2 4.98 -6.44 13.67
N ALA A 3 5.21 -6.50 14.99
CA ALA A 3 5.03 -7.77 15.71
C ALA A 3 3.56 -8.15 15.94
N ILE A 4 2.66 -7.17 16.06
CA ILE A 4 1.27 -7.41 16.53
C ILE A 4 0.43 -8.07 15.44
N PHE A 5 0.43 -7.53 14.22
CA PHE A 5 -0.36 -8.11 13.13
C PHE A 5 0.18 -9.48 12.68
N PHE A 6 1.46 -9.78 12.92
CA PHE A 6 2.01 -11.10 12.64
C PHE A 6 1.48 -12.20 13.57
N LEU A 7 0.99 -11.86 14.77
CA LEU A 7 0.46 -12.87 15.71
C LEU A 7 -0.73 -13.65 15.15
N PHE A 8 -1.48 -13.07 14.20
CA PHE A 8 -2.57 -13.77 13.51
C PHE A 8 -2.10 -14.99 12.70
N ALA A 9 -0.82 -15.05 12.31
CA ALA A 9 -0.24 -16.21 11.64
C ALA A 9 -0.18 -17.46 12.52
N LEU A 10 -0.24 -17.29 13.84
CA LEU A 10 -0.17 -18.38 14.81
C LEU A 10 -1.54 -18.95 15.18
N TYR A 11 -2.62 -18.30 14.74
CA TYR A 11 -3.98 -18.76 14.98
C TYR A 11 -4.43 -19.73 13.88
N ASN A 12 -4.81 -20.95 14.27
CA ASN A 12 -5.18 -22.04 13.35
C ASN A 12 -6.63 -22.49 13.57
N PRO A 13 -7.63 -21.79 12.99
CA PRO A 13 -9.04 -22.15 13.12
C PRO A 13 -9.41 -23.36 12.24
N ALA A 14 -10.34 -24.19 12.72
CA ALA A 14 -10.84 -25.33 11.94
C ALA A 14 -11.73 -24.93 10.75
N ASN A 15 -12.33 -23.74 10.77
CA ASN A 15 -13.16 -23.23 9.69
C ASN A 15 -12.29 -22.54 8.63
N LEU A 16 -12.35 -23.02 7.38
CA LEU A 16 -11.54 -22.51 6.27
C LEU A 16 -11.77 -21.02 5.96
N THR A 17 -13.02 -20.54 6.02
CA THR A 17 -13.33 -19.12 5.80
C THR A 17 -12.69 -18.24 6.87
N VAL A 18 -12.70 -18.69 8.13
CA VAL A 18 -12.05 -17.99 9.25
C VAL A 18 -10.52 -18.06 9.11
N ASP A 19 -9.96 -19.20 8.69
CA ASP A 19 -8.53 -19.35 8.36
C ASP A 19 -8.11 -18.31 7.31
N LYS A 20 -8.84 -18.22 6.19
CA LYS A 20 -8.53 -17.27 5.13
C LYS A 20 -8.73 -15.81 5.54
N MET A 21 -9.68 -15.51 6.43
CA MET A 21 -9.84 -14.17 6.98
C MET A 21 -8.57 -13.72 7.74
N TYR A 22 -8.05 -14.56 8.64
CA TYR A 22 -6.84 -14.23 9.41
C TYR A 22 -5.56 -14.32 8.57
N TRP A 23 -5.53 -15.17 7.56
CA TRP A 23 -4.45 -15.17 6.58
C TRP A 23 -4.32 -13.80 5.90
N TRP A 24 -5.43 -13.17 5.51
CA TRP A 24 -5.41 -11.81 4.95
C TRP A 24 -5.06 -10.71 5.98
N TYR A 25 -5.18 -10.96 7.28
CA TYR A 25 -4.62 -10.04 8.28
C TYR A 25 -3.09 -10.07 8.26
N VAL A 26 -2.50 -11.21 7.92
CA VAL A 26 -1.05 -11.32 7.75
C VAL A 26 -0.63 -10.80 6.38
N VAL A 27 -1.33 -11.18 5.31
CA VAL A 27 -0.92 -10.77 3.96
C VAL A 27 -1.27 -9.31 3.66
N HIS A 28 -2.52 -8.88 3.85
CA HIS A 28 -2.91 -7.49 3.57
C HIS A 28 -2.50 -6.55 4.68
N LEU A 29 -2.90 -6.80 5.93
CA LEU A 29 -2.63 -5.81 6.99
C LEU A 29 -1.16 -5.79 7.42
N TRP A 30 -0.52 -6.95 7.55
CA TRP A 30 0.89 -7.01 7.95
C TRP A 30 1.87 -6.83 6.78
N VAL A 31 1.79 -7.63 5.71
CA VAL A 31 2.73 -7.44 4.57
C VAL A 31 2.46 -6.11 3.89
N GLU A 32 1.24 -5.83 3.44
CA GLU A 32 0.97 -4.59 2.73
C GLU A 32 0.89 -3.38 3.67
N GLY A 33 -0.06 -3.37 4.61
CA GLY A 33 -0.32 -2.21 5.47
C GLY A 33 0.86 -1.81 6.35
N VAL A 34 1.53 -2.73 7.06
CA VAL A 34 2.62 -2.33 7.96
C VAL A 34 3.87 -1.92 7.20
N TRP A 35 4.27 -2.67 6.16
CA TRP A 35 5.48 -2.31 5.41
C TRP A 35 5.30 -1.04 4.61
N GLU A 36 4.12 -0.76 4.05
CA GLU A 36 3.81 0.52 3.41
C GLU A 36 4.10 1.70 4.35
N LEU A 37 3.67 1.62 5.62
CA LEU A 37 3.93 2.68 6.61
C LEU A 37 5.42 2.84 6.93
N VAL A 38 6.16 1.73 7.01
CA VAL A 38 7.62 1.75 7.20
C VAL A 38 8.29 2.44 6.02
N MET A 39 7.89 2.11 4.80
CA MET A 39 8.44 2.70 3.59
C MET A 39 8.09 4.18 3.44
N ALA A 40 6.86 4.58 3.77
CA ALA A 40 6.47 5.98 3.80
C ALA A 40 7.35 6.78 4.79
N ALA A 41 7.65 6.22 5.96
CA ALA A 41 8.55 6.84 6.93
C ALA A 41 10.01 6.91 6.43
N VAL A 42 10.51 5.85 5.77
CA VAL A 42 11.84 5.84 5.14
C VAL A 42 11.93 6.86 4.01
N LEU A 43 10.93 6.91 3.13
CA LEU A 43 10.82 7.88 2.06
C LEU A 43 10.81 9.31 2.61
N ALA A 44 10.02 9.58 3.64
CA ALA A 44 9.98 10.90 4.28
C ALA A 44 11.34 11.28 4.88
N TYR A 45 12.01 10.34 5.54
CA TYR A 45 13.37 10.55 6.06
C TYR A 45 14.37 10.86 4.94
N LEU A 46 14.36 10.06 3.86
CA LEU A 46 15.22 10.28 2.69
C LEU A 46 14.99 11.64 2.06
N LEU A 47 13.74 11.99 1.78
CA LEU A 47 13.40 13.27 1.16
C LEU A 47 13.77 14.45 2.07
N LEU A 48 13.58 14.34 3.38
CA LEU A 48 14.03 15.36 4.34
C LEU A 48 15.54 15.59 4.23
N LYS A 49 16.34 14.52 4.15
CA LYS A 49 17.81 14.61 4.08
C LYS A 49 18.33 15.04 2.70
N LEU A 50 17.69 14.59 1.63
CA LEU A 50 18.12 14.82 0.25
C LEU A 50 17.72 16.21 -0.25
N THR A 51 16.53 16.70 0.11
CA THR A 51 15.98 17.93 -0.47
C THR A 51 16.21 19.17 0.39
N GLY A 52 16.38 18.99 1.71
CA GLY A 52 16.47 20.10 2.66
C GLY A 52 15.17 20.90 2.83
N VAL A 53 14.03 20.33 2.43
CA VAL A 53 12.70 20.90 2.72
C VAL A 53 12.45 20.91 4.23
N ASP A 54 11.72 21.92 4.71
CA ASP A 54 11.39 22.05 6.12
C ASP A 54 10.68 20.81 6.66
N ARG A 55 11.15 20.32 7.81
CA ARG A 55 10.63 19.13 8.46
C ARG A 55 9.12 19.18 8.66
N GLU A 56 8.58 20.34 9.02
CA GLU A 56 7.14 20.52 9.23
C GLU A 56 6.33 20.15 7.99
N VAL A 57 6.82 20.47 6.78
CA VAL A 57 6.14 20.13 5.54
C VAL A 57 6.18 18.61 5.31
N VAL A 58 7.36 18.01 5.51
CA VAL A 58 7.54 16.56 5.35
C VAL A 58 6.66 15.78 6.33
N ASP A 59 6.64 16.17 7.61
CA ASP A 59 5.86 15.51 8.65
C ASP A 59 4.35 15.62 8.36
N LYS A 60 3.86 16.77 7.88
CA LYS A 60 2.44 16.92 7.46
C LYS A 60 2.07 15.98 6.31
N TRP A 61 2.91 15.87 5.29
CA TRP A 61 2.70 14.91 4.20
C TRP A 61 2.68 13.48 4.70
N LEU A 62 3.64 13.10 5.55
CA LEU A 62 3.72 11.77 6.13
C LEU A 62 2.45 11.44 6.92
N TYR A 63 1.95 12.36 7.75
CA TYR A 63 0.71 12.13 8.49
C TYR A 63 -0.51 11.92 7.61
N VAL A 64 -0.64 12.69 6.51
CA VAL A 64 -1.74 12.50 5.56
C VAL A 64 -1.65 11.14 4.89
N ILE A 65 -0.45 10.75 4.40
CA ILE A 65 -0.24 9.45 3.75
C ILE A 65 -0.54 8.32 4.72
N VAL A 66 0.02 8.35 5.93
CA VAL A 66 -0.21 7.34 6.97
C VAL A 66 -1.69 7.22 7.33
N ALA A 67 -2.40 8.35 7.45
CA ALA A 67 -3.82 8.35 7.76
C ALA A 67 -4.64 7.74 6.62
N LEU A 68 -4.31 8.07 5.36
CA LEU A 68 -4.94 7.48 4.18
C LEU A 68 -4.68 5.97 4.12
N SER A 69 -3.42 5.54 4.17
CA SER A 69 -3.04 4.11 4.13
C SER A 69 -3.73 3.30 5.22
N LEU A 70 -3.76 3.80 6.45
CA LEU A 70 -4.46 3.12 7.54
C LEU A 70 -5.97 3.08 7.33
N PHE A 71 -6.60 4.19 6.96
CA PHE A 71 -8.05 4.26 6.82
C PHE A 71 -8.56 3.42 5.65
N THR A 72 -7.87 3.48 4.51
CA THR A 72 -8.25 2.71 3.31
C THR A 72 -7.83 1.26 3.46
N GLY A 73 -6.60 0.95 3.90
CA GLY A 73 -6.09 -0.42 3.95
C GLY A 73 -6.73 -1.32 5.00
N LEU A 74 -7.09 -0.78 6.18
CA LEU A 74 -7.76 -1.59 7.22
C LEU A 74 -9.10 -2.13 6.74
N LEU A 75 -9.91 -1.26 6.13
CA LEU A 75 -11.23 -1.63 5.63
C LEU A 75 -11.16 -2.24 4.22
N GLY A 76 -10.14 -1.86 3.44
CA GLY A 76 -9.88 -2.30 2.08
C GLY A 76 -9.41 -3.74 1.98
N THR A 77 -8.86 -4.30 3.07
CA THR A 77 -8.64 -5.76 3.22
C THR A 77 -9.88 -6.58 2.84
N ALA A 78 -11.08 -6.00 2.97
CA ALA A 78 -12.34 -6.61 2.56
C ALA A 78 -12.43 -6.99 1.07
N HIS A 79 -11.60 -6.42 0.18
CA HIS A 79 -11.56 -6.82 -1.24
C HIS A 79 -11.06 -8.25 -1.46
N HIS A 80 -10.43 -8.84 -0.45
CA HIS A 80 -10.02 -10.23 -0.45
C HIS A 80 -11.12 -11.19 0.03
N TYR A 81 -12.21 -10.65 0.56
CA TYR A 81 -13.27 -11.43 1.20
C TYR A 81 -14.39 -11.80 0.24
N TYR A 82 -14.41 -11.23 -0.96
CA TYR A 82 -15.53 -11.33 -1.90
C TYR A 82 -15.99 -12.77 -2.15
N TRP A 83 -15.05 -13.72 -2.26
CA TRP A 83 -15.31 -15.07 -2.72
C TRP A 83 -14.85 -16.18 -1.76
N ILE A 84 -14.50 -15.84 -0.51
CA ILE A 84 -13.96 -16.81 0.47
C ILE A 84 -15.01 -17.32 1.49
N GLY A 85 -16.29 -16.96 1.30
CA GLY A 85 -17.41 -17.42 2.13
C GLY A 85 -17.77 -16.51 3.31
N LEU A 86 -17.19 -15.30 3.38
CA LEU A 86 -17.58 -14.29 4.36
C LEU A 86 -18.93 -13.64 4.01
N PRO A 87 -19.65 -13.03 4.98
CA PRO A 87 -20.92 -12.37 4.73
C PRO A 87 -20.86 -11.28 3.64
N THR A 88 -21.95 -11.12 2.90
CA THR A 88 -22.03 -10.24 1.72
C THR A 88 -21.81 -8.75 2.02
N TYR A 89 -21.98 -8.30 3.27
CA TYR A 89 -21.71 -6.91 3.66
C TYR A 89 -20.24 -6.51 3.49
N TRP A 90 -19.31 -7.46 3.37
CA TRP A 90 -17.91 -7.17 3.05
C TRP A 90 -17.71 -6.72 1.61
N GLN A 91 -18.59 -7.08 0.67
CA GLN A 91 -18.45 -6.66 -0.73
C GLN A 91 -18.54 -5.14 -0.92
N PRO A 92 -19.55 -4.42 -0.40
CA PRO A 92 -19.58 -2.96 -0.52
C PRO A 92 -18.41 -2.29 0.21
N LEU A 93 -17.95 -2.84 1.34
CA LEU A 93 -16.77 -2.32 2.04
C LEU A 93 -15.49 -2.49 1.22
N GLY A 94 -15.24 -3.68 0.67
CA GLY A 94 -14.08 -3.94 -0.19
C GLY A 94 -14.10 -3.11 -1.46
N ASN A 95 -15.28 -2.92 -2.06
CA ASN A 95 -15.43 -2.07 -3.25
C ASN A 95 -15.04 -0.62 -2.97
N ILE A 96 -15.51 -0.06 -1.86
CA ILE A 96 -15.26 1.34 -1.52
C ILE A 96 -13.82 1.49 -1.04
N PHE A 97 -13.45 0.80 0.04
CA PHE A 97 -12.18 1.04 0.71
C PHE A 97 -11.00 0.47 -0.06
N GLY A 98 -11.14 -0.69 -0.69
CA GLY A 98 -10.09 -1.24 -1.56
C GLY A 98 -9.82 -0.33 -2.76
N SER A 99 -10.87 0.25 -3.37
CA SER A 99 -10.66 1.19 -4.48
C SER A 99 -9.99 2.49 -4.04
N LEU A 100 -10.18 2.90 -2.78
CA LEU A 100 -9.54 4.08 -2.20
C LEU A 100 -8.06 3.84 -1.84
N GLU A 101 -7.57 2.60 -1.81
CA GLU A 101 -6.15 2.30 -1.55
C GLU A 101 -5.21 2.86 -2.63
N ILE A 102 -5.72 3.25 -3.81
CA ILE A 102 -4.93 4.01 -4.80
C ILE A 102 -4.49 5.41 -4.29
N LEU A 103 -5.25 6.00 -3.37
CA LEU A 103 -5.02 7.37 -2.88
C LEU A 103 -3.69 7.53 -2.12
N PRO A 104 -3.34 6.69 -1.12
CA PRO A 104 -2.04 6.80 -0.47
C PRO A 104 -0.87 6.59 -1.45
N PHE A 105 -0.95 5.63 -2.38
CA PHE A 105 0.09 5.44 -3.39
C PHE A 105 0.26 6.66 -4.29
N PHE A 106 -0.84 7.24 -4.77
CA PHE A 106 -0.78 8.48 -5.55
C PHE A 106 -0.23 9.65 -4.71
N GLY A 107 -0.63 9.72 -3.44
CA GLY A 107 -0.11 10.66 -2.45
C GLY A 107 1.40 10.59 -2.29
N MET A 108 1.98 9.38 -2.27
CA MET A 108 3.43 9.19 -2.20
C MET A 108 4.16 9.73 -3.44
N VAL A 109 3.59 9.56 -4.65
CA VAL A 109 4.14 10.16 -5.88
C VAL A 109 4.09 11.69 -5.79
N LEU A 110 2.95 12.26 -5.43
CA LEU A 110 2.83 13.72 -5.29
C LEU A 110 3.80 14.26 -4.24
N PHE A 111 3.92 13.56 -3.11
CA PHE A 111 4.85 13.89 -2.05
C PHE A 111 6.30 13.89 -2.53
N SER A 112 6.77 12.80 -3.14
CA SER A 112 8.17 12.66 -3.55
C SER A 112 8.57 13.71 -4.59
N PHE A 113 7.74 13.91 -5.61
CA PHE A 113 7.97 14.93 -6.64
C PHE A 113 7.88 16.34 -6.05
N SER A 114 6.94 16.62 -5.14
CA SER A 114 6.83 17.94 -4.51
C SER A 114 8.07 18.27 -3.66
N MET A 115 8.60 17.30 -2.91
CA MET A 115 9.82 17.50 -2.11
C MET A 115 11.03 17.79 -3.00
N VAL A 116 11.19 17.04 -4.09
CA VAL A 116 12.30 17.24 -5.03
C VAL A 116 12.17 18.58 -5.76
N TRP A 117 10.96 18.98 -6.18
CA TRP A 117 10.73 20.27 -6.84
C TRP A 117 11.02 21.46 -5.91
N LYS A 118 10.63 21.34 -4.63
CA LYS A 118 10.83 22.38 -3.61
C LYS A 118 12.19 22.28 -2.91
N ARG A 119 13.12 21.48 -3.43
CA ARG A 119 14.43 21.26 -2.79
C ARG A 119 15.17 22.58 -2.61
N ARG A 120 15.73 22.76 -1.42
CA ARG A 120 16.56 23.92 -1.06
C ARG A 120 18.05 23.61 -1.11
N ARG A 121 18.38 22.34 -1.33
CA ARG A 121 19.74 21.83 -1.40
C ARG A 121 19.89 20.96 -2.64
N ASP A 122 21.03 21.10 -3.29
CA ASP A 122 21.47 20.16 -4.31
C ASP A 122 22.37 19.11 -3.66
N HIS A 123 21.80 17.94 -3.36
CA HIS A 123 22.53 16.85 -2.73
C HIS A 123 23.31 16.05 -3.78
N PRO A 124 24.60 15.73 -3.58
CA PRO A 124 25.40 14.98 -4.56
C PRO A 124 24.93 13.54 -4.82
N ASN A 125 23.91 13.05 -4.10
CA ASN A 125 23.43 11.68 -4.22
C ASN A 125 22.18 11.68 -5.12
N SER A 126 22.37 11.96 -6.40
CA SER A 126 21.31 11.97 -7.40
C SER A 126 20.68 10.59 -7.58
N ALA A 127 21.45 9.52 -7.38
CA ALA A 127 20.95 8.15 -7.42
C ALA A 127 19.86 7.92 -6.36
N ALA A 128 20.07 8.33 -5.11
CA ALA A 128 19.06 8.18 -4.05
C ALA A 128 17.79 9.02 -4.31
N VAL A 129 17.93 10.19 -4.93
CA VAL A 129 16.77 11.01 -5.34
C VAL A 129 15.98 10.31 -6.44
N LEU A 130 16.66 9.87 -7.50
CA LEU A 130 16.03 9.17 -8.62
C LEU A 130 15.37 7.86 -8.15
N TRP A 131 16.04 7.13 -7.28
CA TRP A 131 15.53 5.92 -6.66
C TRP A 131 14.25 6.21 -5.86
N SER A 132 14.26 7.24 -5.00
CA SER A 132 13.08 7.63 -4.20
C SER A 132 11.88 7.97 -5.09
N LEU A 133 12.10 8.69 -6.19
CA LEU A 133 11.04 9.00 -7.17
C LEU A 133 10.56 7.73 -7.87
N GLY A 134 11.49 6.90 -8.35
CA GLY A 134 11.21 5.65 -9.06
C GLY A 134 10.38 4.66 -8.23
N CYS A 135 10.75 4.46 -6.95
CA CYS A 135 10.01 3.59 -6.03
C CYS A 135 8.56 4.06 -5.88
N THR A 136 8.32 5.36 -5.66
CA THR A 136 6.95 5.86 -5.54
C THR A 136 6.12 5.67 -6.81
N VAL A 137 6.74 5.81 -7.98
CA VAL A 137 6.05 5.59 -9.27
C VAL A 137 5.72 4.11 -9.46
N LEU A 138 6.67 3.21 -9.20
CA LEU A 138 6.45 1.77 -9.30
C LEU A 138 5.38 1.30 -8.31
N ALA A 139 5.43 1.76 -7.05
CA ALA A 139 4.40 1.48 -6.05
C ALA A 139 3.01 1.97 -6.51
N PHE A 140 2.92 3.16 -7.12
CA PHE A 140 1.66 3.66 -7.67
C PHE A 140 1.11 2.82 -8.82
N PHE A 141 1.95 2.38 -9.76
CA PHE A 141 1.48 1.53 -10.84
C PHE A 141 1.15 0.11 -10.38
N GLY A 142 1.97 -0.48 -9.49
CA GLY A 142 1.78 -1.82 -8.95
C GLY A 142 0.60 -1.90 -7.99
N GLY A 143 0.73 -1.25 -6.83
CA GLY A 143 -0.28 -1.23 -5.77
C GLY A 143 -1.53 -0.44 -6.16
N GLY A 144 -1.36 0.74 -6.76
CA GLY A 144 -2.46 1.62 -7.11
C GLY A 144 -3.21 1.22 -8.38
N VAL A 145 -2.59 1.36 -9.55
CA VAL A 145 -3.28 1.19 -10.85
C VAL A 145 -3.62 -0.28 -11.11
N TRP A 146 -2.63 -1.18 -11.03
CA TRP A 146 -2.86 -2.61 -11.28
C TRP A 146 -3.74 -3.25 -10.20
N GLY A 147 -3.65 -2.78 -8.96
CA GLY A 147 -4.58 -3.17 -7.90
C GLY A 147 -6.00 -2.75 -8.27
N LEU A 148 -6.23 -1.46 -8.48
CA LEU A 148 -7.56 -0.92 -8.80
C LEU A 148 -8.21 -1.58 -10.03
N MET A 149 -7.43 -1.96 -11.04
CA MET A 149 -7.93 -2.66 -12.24
C MET A 149 -8.70 -3.95 -11.91
N HIS A 150 -8.43 -4.59 -10.78
CA HIS A 150 -9.14 -5.80 -10.36
C HIS A 150 -9.86 -5.69 -9.02
N THR A 151 -9.83 -4.54 -8.33
CA THR A 151 -10.46 -4.38 -7.02
C THR A 151 -11.99 -4.36 -7.04
N PRO A 152 -12.68 -3.73 -8.01
CA PRO A 152 -14.14 -3.74 -8.02
C PRO A 152 -14.69 -5.15 -8.15
N SER A 153 -15.60 -5.56 -7.25
CA SER A 153 -16.08 -6.94 -7.13
C SER A 153 -16.68 -7.48 -8.43
N PHE A 154 -17.37 -6.66 -9.22
CA PHE A 154 -17.91 -7.07 -10.51
C PHE A 154 -16.83 -7.33 -11.59
N VAL A 155 -15.65 -6.71 -11.48
CA VAL A 155 -14.48 -7.03 -12.31
C VAL A 155 -13.74 -8.23 -11.70
N ASN A 156 -13.50 -8.19 -10.39
CA ASN A 156 -12.83 -9.24 -9.63
C ASN A 156 -13.49 -10.60 -9.84
N TYR A 157 -14.82 -10.65 -9.98
CA TYR A 157 -15.56 -11.88 -10.28
C TYR A 157 -14.98 -12.66 -11.48
N TYR A 158 -14.47 -11.94 -12.49
CA TYR A 158 -13.86 -12.55 -13.68
C TYR A 158 -12.33 -12.64 -13.62
N THR A 159 -11.68 -11.77 -12.85
CA THR A 159 -10.21 -11.67 -12.81
C THR A 159 -9.58 -12.35 -11.59
N HIS A 160 -10.39 -12.80 -10.62
CA HIS A 160 -9.94 -13.50 -9.42
C HIS A 160 -9.17 -14.77 -9.78
N GLY A 161 -7.95 -14.90 -9.26
CA GLY A 161 -7.10 -16.07 -9.54
C GLY A 161 -6.55 -16.13 -10.98
N THR A 162 -6.66 -15.06 -11.77
CA THR A 162 -6.09 -14.98 -13.13
C THR A 162 -4.71 -14.33 -13.15
N GLN A 163 -4.09 -14.25 -14.34
CA GLN A 163 -2.80 -13.58 -14.57
C GLN A 163 -2.81 -12.09 -14.21
N VAL A 164 -3.98 -11.43 -14.15
CA VAL A 164 -4.08 -10.04 -13.65
C VAL A 164 -3.63 -9.95 -12.20
N THR A 165 -3.99 -10.93 -11.38
CA THR A 165 -3.57 -11.01 -9.97
C THR A 165 -2.06 -11.19 -9.85
N ALA A 166 -1.48 -12.07 -10.67
CA ALA A 166 -0.04 -12.28 -10.70
C ALA A 166 0.71 -11.02 -11.18
N ALA A 167 0.22 -10.35 -12.24
CA ALA A 167 0.82 -9.12 -12.76
C ALA A 167 0.82 -8.00 -11.72
N HIS A 168 -0.31 -7.79 -11.04
CA HIS A 168 -0.40 -6.87 -9.91
C HIS A 168 0.58 -7.26 -8.80
N GLY A 169 0.56 -8.52 -8.36
CA GLY A 169 1.43 -9.01 -7.28
C GLY A 169 2.91 -8.78 -7.55
N HIS A 170 3.41 -9.10 -8.75
CA HIS A 170 4.82 -8.88 -9.08
C HIS A 170 5.19 -7.40 -9.09
N LEU A 171 4.36 -6.54 -9.71
CA LEU A 171 4.65 -5.12 -9.81
C LEU A 171 4.53 -4.41 -8.45
N ALA A 172 3.56 -4.80 -7.64
CA ALA A 172 3.36 -4.27 -6.29
C ALA A 172 4.49 -4.72 -5.36
N PHE A 173 4.84 -6.01 -5.32
CA PHE A 173 5.91 -6.48 -4.44
C PHE A 173 7.27 -5.91 -4.80
N TYR A 174 7.63 -5.91 -6.09
CA TYR A 174 8.89 -5.36 -6.54
C TYR A 174 8.94 -3.83 -6.34
N GLY A 175 7.89 -3.12 -6.75
CA GLY A 175 7.82 -1.66 -6.68
C GLY A 175 7.64 -1.08 -5.29
N ALA A 176 7.18 -1.90 -4.34
CA ALA A 176 7.08 -1.54 -2.93
C ALA A 176 8.33 -2.02 -2.16
N TYR A 177 8.58 -3.33 -2.08
CA TYR A 177 9.41 -3.91 -1.01
C TYR A 177 10.85 -4.27 -1.42
N GLU A 178 11.16 -4.30 -2.71
CA GLU A 178 12.48 -4.77 -3.21
C GLU A 178 13.21 -3.74 -4.07
N SER A 179 12.54 -2.65 -4.46
CA SER A 179 13.11 -1.56 -5.24
C SER A 179 14.03 -0.71 -4.40
#